data_AF-A0A1L9GLH3-F1
#
_entry.id   AF-A0A1L9GLH3-F1
#
_cell.length_a   1.000
_cell.length_b   1.000
_cell.length_c   1.000
_cell.angle_alpha   90.00
_cell.angle_beta   90.00
_cell.angle_gamma   90.00
#
_symmetry.space_group_name_H-M   'P 1'
#
loop_
_entity.id
_entity.type
_entity.pdbx_description
1 polymer ?
#
loop_
_entity_poly.entity_id
_entity_poly.type
_entity_poly.pdbx_seq_one_letter_code
_entity_poly.pdbx_strand_id
1 'polypeptide(L)'
;MPKPAPKTLAEPDLSRLIEMAWEDRTPFDAIEKTFGLGEPQVIAIMRKELKRSSFELWRKRVTGRATKHSALRSEDVTRAYCPTQYKNK
;
A
#
# COMPACT_ATOMS: atom_id res chain seq x y z
N MET A 1 16.49 -13.81 -10.44
CA MET A 1 16.34 -14.32 -9.07
C MET A 1 15.16 -15.28 -9.04
N PRO A 2 15.29 -16.50 -8.48
CA PRO A 2 14.16 -17.42 -8.40
C PRO A 2 13.10 -16.79 -7.49
N LYS A 3 11.92 -16.51 -8.04
CA LYS A 3 10.74 -16.08 -7.26
C LYS A 3 10.48 -17.17 -6.21
N PRO A 4 10.40 -16.85 -4.91
CA PRO A 4 10.03 -17.86 -3.92
C PRO A 4 8.63 -18.37 -4.28
N ALA A 5 8.50 -19.69 -4.38
CA ALA A 5 7.24 -20.38 -4.54
C ALA A 5 6.25 -19.92 -3.45
N PRO A 6 4.93 -19.91 -3.72
CA PRO A 6 3.94 -19.52 -2.73
C PRO A 6 4.11 -20.43 -1.51
N LYS A 7 4.74 -19.91 -0.46
CA LYS A 7 4.77 -20.57 0.84
C LYS A 7 3.31 -20.77 1.22
N THR A 8 2.93 -22.01 1.51
CA THR A 8 1.72 -22.32 2.26
C THR A 8 1.84 -21.58 3.58
N LEU A 9 1.30 -20.36 3.66
CA LEU A 9 1.27 -19.59 4.88
C LEU A 9 0.41 -20.38 5.87
N ALA A 10 0.88 -20.52 7.11
CA ALA A 10 0.04 -21.05 8.16
C ALA A 10 -1.17 -20.10 8.33
N GLU A 11 -2.35 -20.64 8.64
CA GLU A 11 -3.58 -19.85 8.88
C GLU A 11 -3.39 -18.59 9.75
N PRO A 12 -2.58 -18.60 10.85
CA PRO A 12 -2.32 -17.38 11.62
C PRO A 12 -1.54 -16.30 10.84
N ASP A 13 -0.61 -16.68 9.97
CA ASP A 13 0.18 -15.73 9.17
C ASP A 13 -0.68 -15.04 8.11
N LEU A 14 -1.64 -15.78 7.54
CA LEU A 14 -2.59 -15.23 6.58
C LEU A 14 -3.49 -14.17 7.23
N SER A 15 -4.05 -14.48 8.40
CA SER A 15 -4.89 -13.55 9.15
C SER A 15 -4.12 -12.28 9.53
N ARG A 16 -2.87 -12.43 9.98
CA ARG A 16 -2.00 -11.29 10.30
C ARG A 16 -1.65 -10.46 9.07
N LEU A 17 -1.40 -11.10 7.93
CA LEU A 17 -1.17 -10.41 6.66
C LEU A 17 -2.39 -9.60 6.22
N ILE A 18 -3.60 -10.16 6.31
CA ILE A 18 -4.84 -9.46 5.96
C ILE A 18 -5.04 -8.26 6.89
N GLU A 19 -4.82 -8.42 8.20
CA GLU A 19 -4.89 -7.34 9.18
C GLU A 19 -3.91 -6.20 8.82
N MET A 20 -2.64 -6.53 8.58
CA MET A 20 -1.62 -5.56 8.18
C MET A 20 -1.93 -4.89 6.84
N ALA A 21 -2.44 -5.64 5.87
CA ALA A 21 -2.79 -5.13 4.56
C ALA A 21 -4.06 -4.25 4.58
N TRP A 22 -4.98 -4.48 5.53
CA TRP A 22 -6.16 -3.65 5.71
C TRP A 22 -5.87 -2.32 6.39
N GLU A 23 -4.76 -2.25 7.13
CA GLU A 23 -4.33 -1.06 7.86
C GLU A 23 -3.68 -0.03 6.90
N ASP A 24 -4.35 1.09 6.65
CA ASP A 24 -3.94 2.11 5.66
C ASP A 24 -2.56 2.76 5.96
N ARG A 25 -1.96 2.48 7.12
CA ARG A 25 -0.64 2.98 7.55
C ARG A 25 0.51 2.00 7.29
N THR A 26 0.22 0.75 6.96
CA THR A 26 1.26 -0.27 6.77
C THR A 26 1.76 -0.25 5.33
N PRO A 27 3.02 0.15 5.08
CA PRO A 27 3.55 0.12 3.73
C PRO A 27 3.80 -1.31 3.28
N PHE A 28 3.66 -1.59 1.99
CA PHE A 28 3.99 -2.89 1.42
C PHE A 28 5.43 -3.33 1.70
N ASP A 29 6.37 -2.39 1.84
CA ASP A 29 7.76 -2.66 2.26
C ASP A 29 7.85 -3.31 3.67
N ALA A 30 6.97 -2.94 4.60
CA ALA A 30 6.94 -3.57 5.92
C ALA A 30 6.38 -5.00 5.86
N ILE A 31 5.38 -5.22 5.00
CA ILE A 31 4.80 -6.56 4.74
C ILE A 31 5.84 -7.44 4.05
N GLU A 32 6.60 -6.90 3.10
CA GLU A 32 7.68 -7.59 2.41
C GLU A 32 8.81 -7.97 3.38
N LYS A 33 9.20 -7.08 4.31
CA LYS A 33 10.19 -7.40 5.34
C LYS A 33 9.75 -8.49 6.32
N THR A 34 8.46 -8.52 6.65
CA THR A 34 7.92 -9.47 7.64
C THR A 34 7.63 -10.84 7.03
N PHE A 35 7.03 -10.87 5.84
CA PHE A 35 6.53 -12.09 5.20
C PHE A 35 7.30 -12.49 3.95
N GLY A 36 8.19 -11.63 3.43
CA GLY A 36 8.85 -11.83 2.14
C GLY A 36 7.91 -11.69 0.95
N LEU A 37 6.77 -11.02 1.14
CA LEU A 37 5.72 -10.87 0.13
C LEU A 37 5.68 -9.44 -0.40
N GLY A 38 5.96 -9.29 -1.70
CA GLY A 38 5.86 -8.02 -2.39
C GLY A 38 4.41 -7.62 -2.65
N GLU A 39 4.20 -6.35 -3.01
CA GLU A 39 2.88 -5.79 -3.35
C GLU A 39 2.01 -6.68 -4.26
N PRO A 40 2.48 -7.20 -5.42
CA PRO A 40 1.63 -8.01 -6.29
C PRO A 40 1.16 -9.33 -5.65
N GLN A 41 1.95 -9.90 -4.74
CA GLN A 41 1.60 -11.12 -4.02
C GLN A 41 0.53 -10.83 -2.96
N VAL A 42 0.68 -9.73 -2.20
CA VAL A 42 -0.32 -9.28 -1.22
C VAL A 42 -1.64 -8.96 -1.90
N ILE A 43 -1.62 -8.28 -3.04
CA ILE A 43 -2.84 -8.00 -3.83
C ILE A 43 -3.52 -9.31 -4.26
N ALA A 44 -2.75 -10.30 -4.72
CA ALA A 44 -3.30 -11.59 -5.12
C ALA A 44 -3.95 -12.35 -3.95
N ILE A 45 -3.36 -12.28 -2.75
CA ILE A 45 -3.92 -12.86 -1.53
C ILE A 45 -5.21 -12.13 -1.14
N MET A 46 -5.16 -10.80 -1.02
CA MET A 46 -6.32 -9.98 -0.67
C MET A 46 -7.50 -10.19 -1.64
N ARG A 47 -7.21 -10.43 -2.93
CA ARG A 47 -8.24 -10.73 -3.94
C ARG A 47 -8.91 -12.09 -3.75
N LYS A 48 -8.20 -13.08 -3.19
CA LYS A 48 -8.74 -14.41 -2.90
C LYS A 48 -9.53 -14.41 -1.59
N GLU A 49 -9.04 -13.69 -0.60
CA GLU A 49 -9.60 -13.68 0.77
C GLU A 49 -10.80 -12.75 0.92
N LEU A 50 -10.81 -11.61 0.23
CA LEU A 50 -11.89 -10.64 0.34
C LEU A 50 -12.97 -10.86 -0.71
N LYS A 51 -14.22 -10.57 -0.31
CA LYS A 51 -15.32 -10.40 -1.26
C LYS A 51 -15.00 -9.27 -2.22
N ARG A 52 -15.47 -9.39 -3.47
CA ARG A 52 -15.19 -8.44 -4.56
C ARG A 52 -15.42 -6.97 -4.17
N SER A 53 -16.54 -6.65 -3.52
CA SER A 53 -16.86 -5.29 -3.07
C SER A 53 -15.87 -4.75 -2.03
N SER A 54 -15.48 -5.57 -1.05
CA SER A 54 -14.47 -5.21 -0.05
C SER A 54 -13.09 -5.02 -0.67
N PHE A 55 -12.73 -5.87 -1.63
CA PHE A 55 -11.48 -5.74 -2.39
C PHE A 55 -11.44 -4.46 -3.20
N GLU A 56 -12.53 -4.08 -3.88
CA GLU A 56 -12.61 -2.84 -4.64
C GLU A 56 -12.46 -1.60 -3.73
N LEU A 57 -13.07 -1.61 -2.54
CA LEU A 57 -12.91 -0.55 -1.54
C LEU A 57 -11.47 -0.45 -1.03
N TRP A 58 -10.88 -1.59 -0.64
CA TRP A 58 -9.49 -1.65 -0.22
C TRP A 58 -8.55 -1.18 -1.33
N ARG A 59 -8.77 -1.62 -2.57
CA ARG A 59 -7.96 -1.22 -3.72
C ARG A 59 -8.08 0.28 -3.96
N LYS A 60 -9.26 0.89 -3.82
CA LYS A 60 -9.40 2.36 -3.89
C LYS A 60 -8.55 3.07 -2.83
N ARG A 61 -8.51 2.57 -1.58
CA ARG A 61 -7.69 3.16 -0.50
C ARG A 61 -6.19 3.03 -0.77
N VAL A 62 -5.75 1.86 -1.22
CA VAL A 62 -4.32 1.54 -1.39
C VAL A 62 -3.74 2.03 -2.72
N THR A 63 -4.52 2.06 -3.80
CA THR A 63 -4.08 2.54 -5.12
C THR A 63 -4.03 4.07 -5.19
N GLY A 64 -4.77 4.77 -4.33
CA GLY A 64 -4.83 6.24 -4.29
C GLY A 64 -3.54 6.92 -3.80
N ARG A 65 -2.54 6.18 -3.31
CA ARG A 65 -1.25 6.75 -2.88
C ARG A 65 -0.19 6.67 -3.99
N ALA A 66 -0.40 7.42 -5.06
CA ALA A 66 0.59 7.65 -6.12
C ALA A 66 1.80 8.50 -5.66
N THR A 67 1.76 9.11 -4.47
CA THR A 67 2.78 10.06 -4.00
C THR A 67 3.79 9.45 -3.02
N LYS A 68 4.20 8.19 -3.25
CA LYS A 68 5.27 7.54 -2.47
C LYS A 68 6.51 7.16 -3.29
N HIS A 69 6.68 7.73 -4.47
CA HIS A 69 8.04 7.87 -4.99
C HIS A 69 8.64 9.11 -4.34
N SER A 70 9.56 8.93 -3.39
CA SER A 70 10.53 10.00 -3.06
C SER A 70 11.27 10.50 -4.31
N ALA A 71 11.26 9.73 -5.40
CA ALA A 71 11.79 10.08 -6.71
C ALA A 71 10.91 11.03 -7.57
N LEU A 72 9.68 11.35 -7.17
CA LEU A 72 8.81 12.30 -7.89
C LEU A 72 8.75 13.69 -7.23
N ARG A 73 9.53 13.94 -6.18
CA ARG A 73 9.75 15.30 -5.68
C ARG A 73 10.77 15.97 -6.59
N SER A 74 10.33 16.87 -7.45
CA SER A 74 11.21 17.85 -8.10
C SER A 74 11.87 18.71 -7.02
N GLU A 75 13.19 18.93 -7.12
CA GLU A 75 13.95 19.80 -6.23
C GLU A 75 13.47 21.27 -6.29
N ASP A 76 12.76 21.65 -7.35
CA ASP A 76 12.23 23.00 -7.59
C ASP A 76 10.99 23.38 -6.77
N VAL A 77 10.42 22.46 -5.97
CA VAL A 77 9.25 22.78 -5.13
C VAL A 77 9.70 23.46 -3.83
N THR A 78 10.17 24.70 -3.95
CA THR A 78 10.43 25.64 -2.83
C THR A 78 9.16 26.37 -2.37
N ARG A 79 7.97 25.92 -2.77
CA ARG A 79 6.71 26.58 -2.40
C ARG A 79 6.28 26.18 -0.99
N ALA A 80 6.74 26.96 -0.01
CA ALA A 80 6.28 26.88 1.38
C ALA A 80 4.81 27.31 1.56
N TYR A 81 4.16 27.87 0.52
CA TYR A 81 2.85 28.50 0.65
C TYR A 81 1.99 28.38 -0.62
N CYS A 82 0.67 28.27 -0.43
CA CYS A 82 -0.33 28.18 -1.49
C CYS A 82 -0.80 29.59 -1.93
N PRO A 83 -0.76 29.95 -3.22
CA PRO A 83 -1.07 31.32 -3.68
C PRO A 83 -2.50 31.79 -3.38
N THR A 84 -3.43 30.91 -3.01
CA THR A 84 -4.82 31.26 -2.66
C THR A 84 -5.05 31.51 -1.17
N GLN A 85 -4.02 31.34 -0.32
CA GLN A 85 -4.20 31.34 1.13
C GLN A 85 -4.26 32.77 1.75
N TYR A 86 -3.84 33.83 1.05
CA TYR A 86 -4.15 35.20 1.46
C TYR A 86 -5.40 35.70 0.73
N LYS A 87 -6.56 35.52 1.37
CA LYS A 87 -7.72 36.38 1.10
C LYS A 87 -7.38 37.77 1.63
N ASN A 88 -7.06 38.70 0.73
CA ASN A 88 -7.10 40.12 1.06
C ASN A 88 -8.56 40.53 1.32
N LYS A 89 -8.70 41.45 2.28
CA LYS A 89 -9.91 41.98 2.94
C LYS A 89 -11.21 41.96 2.13
#